data_AF-A0A7W4HD37-F1
#
_entry.id   AF-A0A7W4HD37-F1
#
_cell.length_a   1.000
_cell.length_b   1.000
_cell.length_c   1.000
_cell.angle_alpha   90.00
_cell.angle_beta   90.00
_cell.angle_gamma   90.00
#
_symmetry.space_group_name_H-M   'P 1'
#
loop_
_entity.id
_entity.type
_entity.pdbx_description
1 polymer ?
#
loop_
_entity_poly.entity_id
_entity_poly.type
_entity_poly.pdbx_seq_one_letter_code
_entity_poly.pdbx_strand_id
1 'polypeptide(L)'
;KRKRFFMVGRLGEQDGFLDDFLVRNQADREMTVADALGDSLDIEYYYRHPRSYARRGIFSIHEPSPTIRGVNRPIPSGYNIHHNDPVRDLKGVRPLTTQERCLLQTFPADFRFEGSRTAQEQMLGNAVPVNLGRYVGLCIKDYVAEAEGVAMKPECSE
;
A
#
# COMPACT_ATOMS: atom_id res chain seq x y z
N LYS A 1 -5.44 -5.83 -1.40
CA LYS A 1 -5.15 -5.99 0.05
C LYS A 1 -3.69 -6.44 0.33
N ARG A 2 -3.00 -5.77 1.27
CA ARG A 2 -1.67 -6.12 1.83
C ARG A 2 -1.83 -6.32 3.35
N LYS A 3 -1.78 -7.58 3.82
CA LYS A 3 -1.79 -7.89 5.27
C LYS A 3 -0.36 -8.11 5.76
N ARG A 4 0.01 -7.47 6.87
CA ARG A 4 1.33 -7.59 7.51
C ARG A 4 1.14 -7.71 9.01
N PHE A 5 2.04 -8.44 9.65
CA PHE A 5 2.14 -8.54 11.10
C PHE A 5 3.09 -7.46 11.60
N PHE A 6 2.70 -6.77 12.67
CA PHE A 6 3.54 -5.83 13.41
C PHE A 6 3.72 -6.38 14.81
N MET A 7 4.98 -6.55 15.24
CA MET A 7 5.33 -6.88 16.61
C MET A 7 5.87 -5.63 17.26
N VAL A 8 5.21 -5.14 18.30
CA VAL A 8 5.64 -3.97 19.05
C VAL A 8 5.90 -4.41 20.48
N GLY A 9 7.08 -4.10 20.99
CA GLY A 9 7.50 -4.47 22.35
C GLY A 9 8.02 -3.25 23.10
N ARG A 10 7.70 -3.17 24.38
CA ARG A 10 8.23 -2.18 25.31
C ARG A 10 8.59 -2.88 26.61
N LEU A 11 9.78 -2.57 27.14
CA LEU A 11 10.30 -3.20 28.34
C LEU A 11 9.43 -2.82 29.55
N GLY A 12 9.00 -3.83 30.32
CA GLY A 12 8.19 -3.63 31.53
C GLY A 12 6.70 -3.43 31.27
N GLU A 13 6.24 -3.50 30.01
CA GLU A 13 4.81 -3.43 29.68
C GLU A 13 4.16 -4.81 29.61
N GLN A 14 2.83 -4.80 29.70
CA GLN A 14 2.01 -5.97 29.45
C GLN A 14 1.79 -6.20 27.95
N ASP A 15 1.52 -7.44 27.57
CA ASP A 15 1.12 -7.76 26.20
C ASP A 15 -0.15 -6.98 25.81
N GLY A 16 -0.19 -6.46 24.59
CA GLY A 16 -1.33 -5.69 24.08
C GLY A 16 -1.38 -4.23 24.56
N PHE A 17 -0.35 -3.70 25.22
CA PHE A 17 -0.32 -2.31 25.72
C PHE A 17 -0.64 -1.23 24.66
N LEU A 18 -0.47 -1.53 23.38
CA LEU A 18 -0.70 -0.61 22.27
C LEU A 18 -1.99 -0.88 21.49
N ASP A 19 -2.75 -1.92 21.84
CA ASP A 19 -3.87 -2.41 21.02
C ASP A 19 -4.95 -1.34 20.82
N ASP A 20 -5.36 -0.67 21.91
CA ASP A 20 -6.37 0.39 21.87
C ASP A 20 -5.96 1.55 20.95
N PHE A 21 -4.67 1.93 20.97
CA PHE A 21 -4.13 2.98 20.11
C PHE A 21 -4.13 2.55 18.64
N LEU A 22 -3.89 1.27 18.36
CA LEU A 22 -3.88 0.74 17.00
C LEU A 22 -5.29 0.58 16.41
N VAL A 23 -6.31 0.28 17.22
CA VAL A 23 -7.67 0.03 16.72
C VAL A 23 -8.54 1.28 16.63
N ARG A 24 -8.36 2.27 17.51
CA ARG A 24 -9.30 3.40 17.69
C ARG A 24 -9.54 4.29 16.46
N ASN A 25 -8.55 4.39 15.56
CA ASN A 25 -8.57 5.30 14.42
C ASN A 25 -8.43 4.56 13.08
N GLN A 26 -8.85 3.30 13.00
CA GLN A 26 -8.87 2.56 11.75
C GLN A 26 -10.01 3.04 10.84
N ALA A 27 -9.77 3.05 9.53
CA ALA A 27 -10.79 3.39 8.56
C ALA A 27 -11.84 2.26 8.43
N ASP A 28 -13.12 2.62 8.32
CA ASP A 28 -14.23 1.67 8.21
C ASP A 28 -14.29 0.92 6.87
N ARG A 29 -13.59 1.42 5.85
CA ARG A 29 -13.54 0.81 4.52
C ARG A 29 -12.14 0.83 3.93
N GLU A 30 -11.87 -0.13 3.07
CA GLU A 30 -10.63 -0.16 2.29
C GLU A 30 -10.67 0.88 1.17
N MET A 31 -9.57 1.60 1.00
CA MET A 31 -9.36 2.52 -0.11
C MET A 31 -9.14 1.74 -1.42
N THR A 32 -9.82 2.16 -2.48
CA THR A 32 -9.60 1.65 -3.85
C THR A 32 -8.37 2.32 -4.48
N VAL A 33 -7.92 1.82 -5.64
CA VAL A 33 -6.85 2.51 -6.40
C VAL A 33 -7.32 3.89 -6.86
N ALA A 34 -8.59 4.00 -7.29
CA ALA A 34 -9.22 5.25 -7.69
C ALA A 34 -9.31 6.25 -6.52
N ASP A 35 -9.67 5.81 -5.32
CA ASP A 35 -9.68 6.69 -4.14
C ASP A 35 -8.26 7.22 -3.82
N ALA A 36 -7.23 6.39 -4.03
CA ALA A 36 -5.84 6.74 -3.70
C ALA A 36 -5.18 7.65 -4.75
N LEU A 37 -5.48 7.45 -6.03
CA LEU A 37 -4.79 8.11 -7.14
C LEU A 37 -5.69 9.09 -7.91
N GLY A 38 -6.99 9.10 -7.65
CA GLY A 38 -7.97 9.96 -8.32
C GLY A 38 -7.91 9.86 -9.83
N ASP A 39 -8.11 11.00 -10.49
CA ASP A 39 -8.09 11.14 -11.95
C ASP A 39 -6.68 11.08 -12.56
N SER A 40 -5.64 10.82 -11.77
CA SER A 40 -4.27 10.67 -12.30
C SER A 40 -4.06 9.38 -13.10
N LEU A 41 -5.01 8.44 -13.01
CA LEU A 41 -5.02 7.22 -13.80
C LEU A 41 -5.91 7.37 -15.03
N ASP A 42 -5.30 7.17 -16.20
CA ASP A 42 -5.99 7.14 -17.50
C ASP A 42 -6.52 5.74 -17.87
N ILE A 43 -6.76 4.88 -16.86
CA ILE A 43 -7.06 3.46 -17.03
C ILE A 43 -8.14 2.97 -16.07
N GLU A 44 -9.05 2.12 -16.55
CA GLU A 44 -10.06 1.46 -15.70
C GLU A 44 -9.54 0.15 -15.09
N TYR A 45 -8.59 -0.49 -15.78
CA TYR A 45 -8.03 -1.78 -15.41
C TYR A 45 -6.52 -1.78 -15.59
N TYR A 46 -5.81 -2.40 -14.66
CA TYR A 46 -4.36 -2.55 -14.72
C TYR A 46 -3.94 -4.00 -14.58
N TYR A 47 -2.78 -4.28 -15.16
CA TYR A 47 -2.11 -5.55 -15.01
C TYR A 47 -1.18 -5.55 -13.81
N ARG A 48 -1.27 -6.61 -13.00
CA ARG A 48 -0.32 -6.93 -11.94
C ARG A 48 0.11 -8.37 -12.10
N HIS A 49 1.35 -8.58 -12.52
CA HIS A 49 1.89 -9.91 -12.80
C HIS A 49 1.61 -10.89 -11.64
N PRO A 50 0.91 -12.01 -11.89
CA PRO A 50 0.53 -12.93 -10.83
C PRO A 50 1.74 -13.69 -10.26
N ARG A 51 1.53 -14.43 -9.16
CA ARG A 51 2.54 -15.34 -8.59
C ARG A 51 2.55 -16.71 -9.29
N SER A 52 1.43 -17.08 -9.87
CA SER A 52 1.23 -18.28 -10.65
C SER A 52 0.14 -18.00 -11.68
N TYR A 53 0.17 -18.71 -12.81
CA TYR A 53 -0.82 -18.55 -13.88
C TYR A 53 -2.25 -18.96 -13.49
N ALA A 54 -2.42 -19.69 -12.37
CA ALA A 54 -3.71 -20.02 -11.78
C ALA A 54 -4.41 -18.84 -11.07
N ARG A 55 -3.81 -17.64 -11.08
CA ARG A 55 -4.39 -16.44 -10.48
C ARG A 55 -4.61 -15.40 -11.56
N ARG A 56 -5.70 -14.65 -11.40
CA ARG A 56 -5.99 -13.46 -12.21
C ARG A 56 -4.82 -12.46 -12.17
N GLY A 57 -4.63 -11.75 -13.26
CA GLY A 57 -3.58 -10.75 -13.44
C GLY A 57 -4.11 -9.34 -13.66
N ILE A 58 -5.42 -9.18 -13.89
CA ILE A 58 -6.06 -7.89 -14.18
C ILE A 58 -6.94 -7.49 -13.01
N PHE A 59 -6.84 -6.22 -12.64
CA PHE A 59 -7.50 -5.63 -11.48
C PHE A 59 -8.17 -4.32 -11.89
N SER A 60 -9.33 -4.02 -11.31
CA SER A 60 -10.00 -2.73 -11.52
C SER A 60 -9.38 -1.66 -10.63
N ILE A 61 -9.44 -0.39 -11.05
CA ILE A 61 -9.07 0.72 -10.16
C ILE A 61 -10.08 0.93 -9.03
N HIS A 62 -11.31 0.45 -9.19
CA HIS A 62 -12.42 0.57 -8.22
C HIS A 62 -12.40 -0.54 -7.15
N GLU A 63 -11.30 -1.27 -7.02
CA GLU A 63 -11.07 -2.24 -5.94
C GLU A 63 -9.73 -2.00 -5.24
N PRO A 64 -9.55 -2.45 -3.98
CA PRO A 64 -8.29 -2.28 -3.27
C PRO A 64 -7.11 -2.96 -3.96
N SER A 65 -6.03 -2.21 -4.19
CA SER A 65 -4.85 -2.70 -4.89
C SER A 65 -4.30 -4.01 -4.28
N PRO A 66 -3.94 -5.04 -5.06
CA PRO A 66 -3.19 -6.15 -4.53
C PRO A 66 -1.82 -5.65 -4.01
N THR A 67 -1.18 -6.46 -3.17
CA THR A 67 0.14 -6.11 -2.62
C THR A 67 1.14 -5.75 -3.74
N ILE A 68 1.65 -4.51 -3.70
CA ILE A 68 2.81 -4.09 -4.51
C ILE A 68 4.02 -4.96 -4.14
N ARG A 69 4.68 -5.54 -5.16
CA ARG A 69 5.81 -6.48 -4.99
C ARG A 69 7.10 -5.88 -5.52
N GLY A 70 8.23 -6.52 -5.23
CA GLY A 70 9.55 -6.12 -5.71
C GLY A 70 9.79 -6.20 -7.22
N VAL A 71 8.77 -6.52 -8.01
CA VAL A 71 8.87 -6.78 -9.45
C VAL A 71 7.69 -6.17 -10.20
N ASN A 72 7.99 -5.37 -11.22
CA ASN A 72 7.05 -4.94 -12.26
C ASN A 72 7.33 -5.69 -13.55
N ARG A 73 6.31 -6.23 -14.21
CA ARG A 73 6.51 -6.87 -15.51
C ARG A 73 5.44 -6.38 -16.49
N PRO A 74 5.79 -6.22 -17.78
CA PRO A 74 4.79 -6.01 -18.81
C PRO A 74 3.84 -7.22 -18.91
N ILE A 75 2.72 -7.00 -19.58
CA ILE A 75 1.80 -8.07 -19.94
C ILE A 75 2.52 -9.01 -20.94
N PRO A 76 2.63 -10.32 -20.67
CA PRO A 76 3.18 -11.27 -21.63
C PRO A 76 2.35 -11.27 -22.93
N SER A 77 3.01 -11.41 -24.08
CA SER A 77 2.34 -11.41 -25.39
C SER A 77 1.25 -12.48 -25.52
N GLY A 78 1.42 -13.63 -24.87
CA GLY A 78 0.44 -14.72 -24.80
C GLY A 78 -0.34 -14.77 -23.50
N TYR A 79 -0.59 -13.63 -22.83
CA TYR A 79 -1.38 -13.62 -21.61
C TYR A 79 -2.82 -14.08 -21.89
N ASN A 80 -3.18 -15.24 -21.34
CA ASN A 80 -4.54 -15.74 -21.38
C ASN A 80 -5.37 -15.05 -20.28
N ILE A 81 -6.44 -14.35 -20.69
CA ILE A 81 -7.37 -13.72 -19.76
C ILE A 81 -7.96 -14.80 -18.85
N HIS A 82 -7.79 -14.61 -17.54
CA HIS A 82 -8.32 -15.52 -16.54
C HIS A 82 -9.82 -15.31 -16.41
N HIS A 83 -10.60 -16.36 -16.11
CA HIS A 83 -12.05 -16.25 -15.89
C HIS A 83 -12.47 -15.32 -14.73
N ASN A 84 -11.50 -14.85 -13.93
CA ASN A 84 -11.70 -13.91 -12.81
C ASN A 84 -11.09 -12.53 -13.10
N ASP A 85 -10.47 -12.34 -14.27
CA ASP A 85 -10.10 -11.01 -14.74
C ASP A 85 -11.39 -10.27 -15.10
N PRO A 86 -11.54 -8.99 -14.71
CA PRO A 86 -12.79 -8.24 -14.90
C PRO A 86 -12.95 -7.69 -16.34
N VAL A 87 -12.26 -8.25 -17.32
CA VAL A 87 -12.21 -7.76 -18.72
C VAL A 87 -12.40 -8.89 -19.72
N ARG A 88 -12.83 -8.56 -20.93
CA ARG A 88 -12.98 -9.51 -22.05
C ARG A 88 -11.84 -9.47 -23.06
N ASP A 89 -11.13 -8.35 -23.11
CA ASP A 89 -9.92 -8.15 -23.92
C ASP A 89 -8.90 -7.30 -23.12
N LEU A 90 -7.70 -7.14 -23.67
CA LEU A 90 -6.62 -6.39 -23.02
C LEU A 90 -6.56 -4.91 -23.46
N LYS A 91 -7.58 -4.41 -24.16
CA LYS A 91 -7.57 -3.04 -24.68
C LYS A 91 -7.58 -2.05 -23.51
N GLY A 92 -6.60 -1.15 -23.50
CA GLY A 92 -6.45 -0.16 -22.42
C GLY A 92 -5.84 -0.72 -21.13
N VAL A 93 -5.51 -2.01 -21.06
CA VAL A 93 -4.86 -2.60 -19.87
C VAL A 93 -3.36 -2.43 -19.96
N ARG A 94 -2.75 -1.84 -18.92
CA ARG A 94 -1.28 -1.75 -18.77
C ARG A 94 -0.85 -2.06 -17.33
N PRO A 95 0.42 -2.43 -17.09
CA PRO A 95 0.95 -2.39 -15.74
C PRO A 95 0.97 -0.95 -15.21
N LEU A 96 0.84 -0.81 -13.89
CA LEU A 96 1.08 0.47 -13.23
C LEU A 96 2.54 0.90 -13.41
N THR A 97 2.76 2.20 -13.59
CA THR A 97 4.10 2.79 -13.63
C THR A 97 4.77 2.69 -12.26
N THR A 98 6.09 2.85 -12.23
CA THR A 98 6.82 2.87 -10.95
C THR A 98 6.29 4.00 -10.05
N GLN A 99 6.01 5.18 -10.62
CA GLN A 99 5.47 6.33 -9.89
C GLN A 99 4.07 6.06 -9.30
N GLU A 100 3.14 5.52 -10.08
CA GLU A 100 1.80 5.15 -9.60
C GLU A 100 1.89 4.16 -8.44
N ARG A 101 2.84 3.23 -8.51
CA ARG A 101 3.07 2.25 -7.45
C ARG A 101 3.73 2.85 -6.21
N CYS A 102 4.58 3.87 -6.37
CA CYS A 102 5.10 4.68 -5.26
C CYS A 102 3.97 5.39 -4.52
N LEU A 103 3.08 6.04 -5.26
CA LEU A 103 1.91 6.73 -4.70
C LEU A 103 0.96 5.75 -4.00
N LEU A 104 0.73 4.54 -4.55
CA LEU A 104 -0.04 3.49 -3.86
C LEU A 104 0.64 2.96 -2.58
N GLN A 105 1.97 3.05 -2.49
CA GLN A 105 2.72 2.79 -1.27
C GLN A 105 2.85 4.07 -0.40
N THR A 106 2.10 5.12 -0.73
CA THR A 106 2.00 6.41 -0.03
C THR A 106 3.31 7.16 0.07
N PHE A 107 4.28 6.89 -0.81
CA PHE A 107 5.46 7.74 -0.93
C PHE A 107 5.06 9.13 -1.43
N PRO A 108 5.71 10.20 -0.94
CA PRO A 108 5.57 11.53 -1.51
C PRO A 108 5.83 11.53 -3.02
N ALA A 109 5.10 12.35 -3.77
CA ALA A 109 5.18 12.37 -5.24
C ALA A 109 6.58 12.76 -5.75
N ASP A 110 7.33 13.53 -4.96
CA ASP A 110 8.69 13.98 -5.22
C ASP A 110 9.77 13.03 -4.68
N PHE A 111 9.39 11.92 -4.03
CA PHE A 111 10.34 10.96 -3.49
C PHE A 111 11.10 10.24 -4.62
N ARG A 112 12.43 10.28 -4.55
CA ARG A 112 13.30 9.67 -5.57
C ARG A 112 14.04 8.47 -4.99
N PHE A 113 13.84 7.31 -5.59
CA PHE A 113 14.65 6.13 -5.30
C PHE A 113 15.96 6.15 -6.07
N GLU A 114 17.05 5.76 -5.44
CA GLU A 114 18.36 5.63 -6.07
C GLU A 114 18.64 4.20 -6.57
N GLY A 115 19.56 4.06 -7.52
CA GLY A 115 20.00 2.77 -8.05
C GLY A 115 19.23 2.29 -9.29
N SER A 116 19.46 1.02 -9.65
CA SER A 116 18.87 0.44 -10.87
C SER A 116 17.35 0.30 -10.77
N ARG A 117 16.65 0.30 -11.90
CA ARG A 117 15.19 0.08 -11.93
C ARG A 117 14.77 -1.17 -11.15
N THR A 118 15.51 -2.27 -11.27
CA THR A 118 15.25 -3.50 -10.49
C THR A 118 15.42 -3.27 -8.99
N ALA A 119 16.45 -2.55 -8.56
CA ALA A 119 16.66 -2.21 -7.15
C ALA A 119 15.53 -1.30 -6.62
N GLN A 120 15.14 -0.28 -7.38
CA GLN A 120 14.03 0.60 -7.03
C GLN A 120 12.72 -0.18 -6.86
N GLU A 121 12.41 -1.08 -7.79
CA GLU A 121 11.23 -1.94 -7.71
C GLU A 121 11.25 -2.82 -6.45
N GLN A 122 12.40 -3.36 -6.07
CA GLN A 122 12.59 -4.13 -4.83
C GLN A 122 12.38 -3.26 -3.58
N MET A 123 12.99 -2.08 -3.52
CA MET A 123 12.81 -1.13 -2.42
C MET A 123 11.32 -0.80 -2.23
N LEU A 124 10.63 -0.47 -3.31
CA LEU A 124 9.20 -0.16 -3.31
C LEU A 124 8.33 -1.33 -2.86
N GLY A 125 8.61 -2.55 -3.33
CA GLY A 125 7.84 -3.74 -2.98
C GLY A 125 8.00 -4.19 -1.53
N ASN A 126 9.22 -4.04 -1.01
CA ASN A 126 9.60 -4.46 0.33
C ASN A 126 9.21 -3.44 1.39
N ALA A 127 9.14 -2.15 1.03
CA ALA A 127 8.73 -1.07 1.92
C ALA A 127 7.37 -1.33 2.62
N VAL A 128 7.29 -0.82 3.85
CA VAL A 128 6.01 -0.57 4.52
C VAL A 128 5.41 0.71 3.91
N PRO A 129 4.10 0.74 3.57
CA PRO A 129 3.50 1.98 3.10
C PRO A 129 3.74 3.12 4.09
N VAL A 130 4.18 4.28 3.61
CA VAL A 130 4.57 5.44 4.45
C VAL A 130 3.47 5.84 5.42
N ASN A 131 2.22 5.97 4.97
CA ASN A 131 1.10 6.36 5.84
C ASN A 131 0.77 5.29 6.90
N LEU A 132 0.97 4.01 6.59
CA LEU A 132 0.83 2.93 7.57
C LEU A 132 1.94 3.01 8.63
N GLY A 133 3.19 3.26 8.20
CA GLY A 133 4.30 3.49 9.12
C GLY A 133 4.08 4.72 10.00
N ARG A 134 3.61 5.82 9.41
CA ARG A 134 3.23 7.06 10.12
C ARG A 134 2.15 6.79 11.15
N TYR A 135 1.08 6.08 10.79
CA TYR A 135 0.00 5.74 11.70
C TYR A 135 0.51 4.95 12.92
N VAL A 136 1.26 3.86 12.70
CA VAL A 136 1.84 3.07 13.79
C VAL A 136 2.77 3.92 14.66
N GLY A 137 3.58 4.79 14.05
CA GLY A 137 4.45 5.71 14.77
C GLY A 137 3.68 6.72 15.63
N LEU A 138 2.56 7.24 15.13
CA LEU A 138 1.67 8.13 15.90
C LEU A 138 1.01 7.38 17.06
N CYS A 139 0.54 6.14 16.87
CA CYS A 139 0.01 5.32 17.97
C CYS A 139 1.06 5.15 19.09
N ILE A 140 2.32 4.89 18.74
CA ILE A 140 3.42 4.79 19.71
C ILE A 140 3.66 6.14 20.39
N LYS A 141 3.66 7.24 19.63
CA LYS A 141 3.83 8.61 20.15
C LYS A 141 2.74 8.95 21.17
N ASP A 142 1.48 8.67 20.83
CA ASP A 142 0.32 8.92 21.68
C ASP A 142 0.40 8.09 22.97
N TYR A 143 0.75 6.81 22.86
CA TYR A 143 0.95 5.93 24.02
C TYR A 143 2.02 6.46 24.97
N VAL A 144 3.17 6.87 24.44
CA VAL A 144 4.27 7.42 25.25
C VAL A 144 3.84 8.71 25.94
N ALA A 145 3.15 9.61 25.23
CA ALA A 145 2.66 10.86 25.80
C ALA A 145 1.67 10.62 26.96
N GLU A 146 0.76 9.66 26.81
CA GLU A 146 -0.20 9.28 27.85
C GLU A 146 0.49 8.62 29.05
N ALA A 147 1.42 7.69 28.82
CA ALA A 147 2.15 6.99 29.86
C ALA A 147 3.09 7.91 30.66
N GLU A 148 3.63 8.96 30.05
CA GLU A 148 4.56 9.92 30.68
C GLU A 148 3.85 11.18 31.22
N GLY A 149 2.53 11.29 31.07
CA GLY A 149 1.75 12.44 31.57
C GLY A 149 2.00 13.74 30.81
N VAL A 150 2.49 13.67 29.56
CA VAL A 150 2.75 14.85 28.72
C VAL A 150 1.48 15.20 27.95
N ALA A 151 0.84 16.32 28.31
CA ALA A 151 -0.33 16.83 27.60
C ALA A 151 0.01 17.14 26.12
N MET A 152 -0.62 16.39 25.22
CA MET A 152 -0.42 16.53 23.79
C MET A 152 -1.16 17.77 23.27
N LYS A 153 -0.44 18.72 22.66
CA LYS A 153 -1.07 19.79 21.87
C LYS A 153 -1.55 19.20 20.54
N PRO A 154 -2.76 19.53 20.07
CA PRO A 154 -3.20 19.09 18.75
C PRO A 154 -2.26 19.67 17.69
N GLU A 155 -1.65 18.82 16.87
CA GLU A 155 -0.90 19.24 15.69
C GLU A 155 -1.90 19.82 14.68
N CYS A 156 -1.66 21.07 14.23
CA CYS A 156 -2.39 21.69 13.13
C CYS A 156 -2.31 20.79 11.88
N SER A 157 -3.46 20.52 11.30
CA SER A 157 -3.60 19.94 9.96
C SER A 157 -3.01 20.90 8.92
N GLU A 158 -1.96 20.47 8.22
CA GLU A 158 -1.63 20.96 6.87
C GLU A 158 -2.41 20.18 5.82
#